data_AF-A0A2A3YZZ2-F1
#
_entry.id   AF-A0A2A3YZZ2-F1
#
_cell.length_a   1.000
_cell.length_b   1.000
_cell.length_c   1.000
_cell.angle_alpha   90.00
_cell.angle_beta   90.00
_cell.angle_gamma   90.00
#
_symmetry.space_group_name_H-M   'P 1'
#
loop_
_entity.id
_entity.type
_entity.pdbx_description
1 polymer ?
#
loop_
_entity_poly.entity_id
_entity_poly.type
_entity_poly.pdbx_seq_one_letter_code
_entity_poly.pdbx_strand_id
1 'polypeptide(L)'
;MKVHLGTDHAGFEFKEVLKAHLGDSGYEVIDHGALEYDALDDYPAFCIAAAQAVVDDQAAGVEALGVVIGGSGNGEQIAANKVKGARTALAWNTDTAKLAREHNNAQIVSVGARQHTEAESIAIVDAFLSEPFSGEERHERRIRIMDEYEATGKAGL
;
A
#
# COMPACT_ATOMS: atom_id res chain seq x y z
N MET A 1 -12.55 4.85 7.18
CA MET A 1 -11.57 3.95 6.55
C MET A 1 -10.39 3.68 7.48
N LYS A 2 -9.96 2.42 7.60
CA LYS A 2 -8.70 2.05 8.24
C LYS A 2 -7.53 2.20 7.28
N VAL A 3 -6.36 2.57 7.80
CA VAL A 3 -5.11 2.62 7.04
C VAL A 3 -4.05 1.79 7.75
N HIS A 4 -3.62 0.70 7.13
CA HIS A 4 -2.57 -0.18 7.65
C HIS A 4 -1.19 0.28 7.17
N LEU A 5 -0.27 0.50 8.10
CA LEU A 5 1.10 0.93 7.80
C LEU A 5 2.09 -0.21 8.04
N GLY A 6 3.10 -0.34 7.16
CA GLY A 6 4.23 -1.26 7.34
C GLY A 6 5.54 -0.66 6.82
N THR A 7 6.63 -0.79 7.56
CA THR A 7 7.94 -0.24 7.18
C THR A 7 9.10 -0.92 7.91
N ASP A 8 10.32 -0.75 7.42
CA ASP A 8 11.57 -1.01 8.15
C ASP A 8 12.21 0.30 8.64
N HIS A 9 13.45 0.23 9.13
CA HIS A 9 14.25 1.38 9.52
C HIS A 9 14.38 2.45 8.44
N ALA A 10 14.30 2.10 7.16
CA ALA A 10 14.49 3.05 6.07
C ALA A 10 13.29 3.99 5.89
N GLY A 11 12.10 3.57 6.34
CA GLY A 11 10.88 4.38 6.32
C GLY A 11 10.33 4.74 7.70
N PHE A 12 10.94 4.27 8.79
CA PHE A 12 10.47 4.44 10.16
C PHE A 12 10.10 5.89 10.52
N GLU A 13 11.02 6.85 10.31
CA GLU A 13 10.78 8.26 10.64
C GLU A 13 9.60 8.83 9.86
N PHE A 14 9.55 8.56 8.55
CA PHE A 14 8.43 9.00 7.70
C PHE A 14 7.11 8.35 8.11
N LYS A 15 7.11 7.06 8.48
CA LYS A 15 5.91 6.36 8.95
C LYS A 15 5.34 7.00 10.22
N GLU A 16 6.17 7.45 11.15
CA GLU A 16 5.69 8.15 12.35
C GLU A 16 5.04 9.50 12.01
N VAL A 17 5.63 10.27 11.10
CA VAL A 17 5.04 11.52 10.58
C VAL A 17 3.71 11.24 9.88
N LEU A 18 3.69 10.24 8.99
CA LEU A 18 2.50 9.86 8.25
C LEU A 18 1.38 9.38 9.18
N LYS A 19 1.70 8.59 10.21
CA LYS A 19 0.74 8.13 11.21
C LYS A 19 0.04 9.31 11.90
N ALA A 20 0.79 10.34 12.27
CA ALA A 20 0.23 11.55 12.87
C ALA A 20 -0.67 12.31 11.86
N HIS A 21 -0.18 12.58 10.65
CA HIS A 21 -0.92 13.25 9.58
C HIS A 21 -2.26 12.56 9.25
N LEU A 22 -2.24 11.24 9.12
CA LEU A 22 -3.43 10.45 8.82
C LEU A 22 -4.41 10.42 10.00
N GLY A 23 -3.90 10.34 11.23
CA GLY A 23 -4.72 10.45 12.44
C GLY A 23 -5.45 11.79 12.52
N ASP A 24 -4.74 12.90 12.27
CA ASP A 24 -5.31 14.25 12.22
C ASP A 24 -6.33 14.41 11.07
N SER A 25 -6.16 13.65 10.00
CA SER A 25 -7.09 13.58 8.85
C SER A 25 -8.30 12.65 9.08
N GLY A 26 -8.41 12.02 10.25
CA GLY A 26 -9.56 11.20 10.64
C GLY A 26 -9.51 9.73 10.23
N TYR A 27 -8.34 9.23 9.80
CA TYR A 27 -8.16 7.80 9.52
C TYR A 27 -7.90 6.99 10.81
N GLU A 28 -8.41 5.77 10.84
CA GLU A 28 -8.03 4.79 11.87
C GLU A 28 -6.72 4.11 11.44
N VAL A 29 -5.59 4.57 11.99
CA VAL A 29 -4.26 4.08 11.60
C VAL A 29 -3.87 2.85 12.41
N ILE A 30 -3.52 1.77 11.71
CA ILE A 30 -3.03 0.51 12.30
C ILE A 30 -1.56 0.31 11.91
N ASP A 31 -0.68 0.39 12.88
CA ASP A 31 0.78 0.30 12.70
C ASP A 31 1.25 -1.15 12.90
N HIS A 32 1.69 -1.80 11.81
CA HIS A 32 2.22 -3.17 11.86
C HIS A 32 3.73 -3.20 12.06
N GLY A 33 4.32 -2.04 12.33
CA GLY A 33 5.74 -1.88 12.58
C GLY A 33 6.54 -1.49 11.34
N ALA A 34 7.84 -1.23 11.51
CA ALA A 34 8.58 -1.31 12.76
C ALA A 34 8.06 -0.32 13.84
N LEU A 35 7.94 -0.79 15.09
CA LEU A 35 7.42 0.00 16.23
C LEU A 35 8.51 0.79 16.96
N GLU A 36 9.76 0.44 16.71
CA GLU A 36 10.96 1.11 17.18
C GLU A 36 12.00 1.10 16.05
N TYR A 37 12.96 2.03 16.10
CA TYR A 37 14.01 2.10 15.09
C TYR A 37 15.08 1.03 15.37
N ASP A 38 15.29 0.12 14.42
CA ASP A 38 16.41 -0.81 14.40
C ASP A 38 17.06 -0.81 13.02
N ALA A 39 18.27 -0.26 12.89
CA ALA A 39 18.97 -0.12 11.61
C ALA A 39 19.28 -1.46 10.90
N LEU A 40 19.04 -2.61 11.54
CA LEU A 40 19.27 -3.94 10.99
C LEU A 40 17.97 -4.71 10.72
N ASP A 41 16.79 -4.09 10.90
CA ASP A 41 15.53 -4.76 10.62
C ASP A 41 15.27 -4.95 9.12
N ASP A 42 14.36 -5.88 8.81
CA ASP A 42 14.02 -6.28 7.46
C ASP A 42 12.54 -5.98 7.17
N TYR A 43 12.27 -5.17 6.14
CA TYR A 43 10.91 -4.76 5.75
C TYR A 43 9.89 -5.88 5.44
N PRO A 44 10.25 -7.10 4.94
CA PRO A 44 9.25 -8.01 4.39
C PRO A 44 8.16 -8.41 5.39
N ALA A 45 8.51 -8.68 6.65
CA ALA A 45 7.55 -9.12 7.65
C ALA A 45 6.48 -8.05 7.93
N PHE A 46 6.90 -6.79 8.07
CA PHE A 46 6.00 -5.65 8.32
C PHE A 46 5.11 -5.35 7.11
N CYS A 47 5.68 -5.39 5.90
CA CYS A 47 4.92 -5.14 4.67
C CYS A 47 3.89 -6.24 4.39
N ILE A 48 4.24 -7.51 4.64
CA ILE A 48 3.33 -8.65 4.52
C ILE A 48 2.22 -8.56 5.57
N ALA A 49 2.52 -8.21 6.81
CA ALA A 49 1.52 -8.05 7.86
C ALA A 49 0.50 -6.94 7.52
N ALA A 50 0.98 -5.78 7.05
CA ALA A 50 0.11 -4.70 6.60
C ALA A 50 -0.77 -5.13 5.42
N ALA A 51 -0.20 -5.77 4.41
CA ALA A 51 -0.95 -6.25 3.25
C ALA A 51 -1.99 -7.32 3.60
N GLN A 52 -1.65 -8.27 4.48
CA GLN A 52 -2.58 -9.29 4.96
C GLN A 52 -3.76 -8.67 5.70
N ALA A 53 -3.49 -7.72 6.60
CA ALA A 53 -4.54 -7.03 7.34
C ALA A 53 -5.51 -6.27 6.42
N VAL A 54 -5.00 -5.61 5.37
CA VAL A 54 -5.84 -4.95 4.36
C VAL A 54 -6.77 -5.94 3.66
N VAL A 55 -6.24 -7.09 3.22
CA VAL A 55 -7.03 -8.12 2.55
C VAL A 55 -8.09 -8.69 3.49
N ASP A 56 -7.72 -8.98 4.74
CA ASP A 56 -8.62 -9.55 5.74
C ASP A 56 -9.75 -8.58 6.11
N ASP A 57 -9.44 -7.30 6.33
CA ASP A 57 -10.44 -6.28 6.66
C ASP A 57 -11.41 -6.07 5.48
N GLN A 58 -10.90 -6.00 4.24
CA GLN A 58 -11.78 -5.90 3.06
C GLN A 58 -12.68 -7.14 2.89
N ALA A 59 -12.14 -8.34 3.12
CA ALA A 59 -12.92 -9.58 3.08
C ALA A 59 -14.01 -9.62 4.18
N ALA A 60 -13.78 -8.96 5.31
CA ALA A 60 -14.75 -8.77 6.39
C ALA A 60 -15.76 -7.62 6.13
N GLY A 61 -15.67 -6.94 4.98
CA GLY A 61 -16.52 -5.80 4.64
C GLY A 61 -16.14 -4.50 5.35
N VAL A 62 -14.92 -4.41 5.89
CA VAL A 62 -14.36 -3.20 6.50
C VAL A 62 -13.62 -2.41 5.43
N GLU A 63 -13.89 -1.11 5.34
CA GLU A 63 -13.19 -0.22 4.44
C GLU A 63 -11.75 0.01 4.93
N ALA A 64 -10.78 -0.57 4.22
CA ALA A 64 -9.36 -0.53 4.57
C ALA A 64 -8.46 -0.35 3.34
N LEU A 65 -7.39 0.43 3.50
CA LEU A 65 -6.27 0.55 2.55
C LEU A 65 -4.94 0.41 3.29
N GLY A 66 -3.85 0.22 2.55
CA GLY A 66 -2.51 0.07 3.11
C GLY A 66 -1.49 1.06 2.55
N VAL A 67 -0.47 1.34 3.34
CA VAL A 67 0.74 2.06 2.92
C VAL A 67 1.95 1.28 3.43
N VAL A 68 2.83 0.89 2.51
CA VAL A 68 4.13 0.29 2.86
C VAL A 68 5.27 1.23 2.47
N ILE A 69 6.28 1.32 3.31
CA ILE A 69 7.32 2.36 3.20
C ILE A 69 8.67 1.70 3.38
N GLY A 70 9.62 2.06 2.53
CA GLY A 70 11.03 1.77 2.79
C GLY A 70 11.93 2.74 2.04
N GLY A 71 13.20 2.39 1.88
CA GLY A 71 14.17 3.32 1.28
C GLY A 71 13.83 3.68 -0.17
N SER A 72 13.41 2.69 -0.97
CA SER A 72 13.00 2.89 -2.36
C SER A 72 11.53 2.56 -2.63
N GLY A 73 10.87 1.84 -1.72
CA GLY A 73 9.51 1.33 -1.91
C GLY A 73 9.43 0.08 -2.79
N ASN A 74 10.51 -0.32 -3.47
CA ASN A 74 10.50 -1.48 -4.37
C ASN A 74 10.40 -2.81 -3.64
N GLY A 75 11.23 -3.03 -2.61
CA GLY A 75 11.21 -4.28 -1.86
C GLY A 75 9.86 -4.46 -1.17
N GLU A 76 9.35 -3.36 -0.62
CA GLU A 76 8.15 -3.30 0.19
C GLU A 76 6.91 -3.67 -0.63
N GLN A 77 6.76 -3.13 -1.85
CA GLN A 77 5.68 -3.55 -2.75
C GLN A 77 5.83 -5.02 -3.19
N ILE A 78 7.06 -5.50 -3.40
CA ILE A 78 7.30 -6.87 -3.87
C ILE A 78 6.89 -7.86 -2.77
N ALA A 79 7.24 -7.57 -1.52
CA ALA A 79 6.84 -8.37 -0.37
C ALA A 79 5.33 -8.33 -0.14
N ALA A 80 4.73 -7.14 -0.15
CA ALA A 80 3.28 -6.97 0.03
C ALA A 80 2.47 -7.72 -1.05
N ASN A 81 2.88 -7.67 -2.32
CA ASN A 81 2.24 -8.42 -3.41
C ASN A 81 2.39 -9.95 -3.31
N LYS A 82 3.13 -10.50 -2.32
CA LYS A 82 3.13 -11.95 -2.05
C LYS A 82 1.90 -12.40 -1.26
N VAL A 83 1.18 -11.48 -0.63
CA VAL A 83 -0.09 -11.77 0.03
C VAL A 83 -1.15 -12.02 -1.03
N LYS A 84 -1.82 -13.17 -0.93
CA LYS A 84 -2.90 -13.52 -1.85
C LYS A 84 -4.02 -12.48 -1.78
N GLY A 85 -4.44 -11.95 -2.92
CA GLY A 85 -5.47 -10.92 -3.06
C GLY A 85 -4.95 -9.49 -2.91
N ALA A 86 -3.69 -9.30 -2.51
CA ALA A 86 -3.09 -7.98 -2.38
C ALA A 86 -2.61 -7.47 -3.74
N ARG A 87 -2.96 -6.23 -4.06
CA ARG A 87 -2.39 -5.44 -5.15
C ARG A 87 -1.76 -4.21 -4.57
N THR A 88 -0.43 -4.19 -4.61
CA THR A 88 0.40 -3.10 -4.12
C THR A 88 1.12 -2.42 -5.27
N ALA A 89 1.01 -1.09 -5.35
CA ALA A 89 1.69 -0.31 -6.37
C ALA A 89 2.73 0.63 -5.74
N LEU A 90 3.95 0.63 -6.26
CA LEU A 90 4.90 1.72 -5.99
C LEU A 90 4.43 2.99 -6.69
N ALA A 91 4.13 4.02 -5.90
CA ALA A 91 3.83 5.35 -6.42
C ALA A 91 5.10 6.21 -6.39
N TRP A 92 5.39 6.84 -7.53
CA TRP A 92 6.54 7.74 -7.70
C TRP A 92 6.16 9.22 -7.66
N ASN A 93 4.88 9.50 -7.89
CA ASN A 93 4.28 10.83 -7.85
C ASN A 93 2.76 10.70 -7.67
N THR A 94 2.09 11.83 -7.47
CA THR A 94 0.62 11.89 -7.27
C THR A 94 -0.16 11.26 -8.42
N ASP A 95 0.31 11.39 -9.66
CA ASP A 95 -0.38 10.84 -10.83
C ASP A 95 -0.34 9.31 -10.81
N THR A 96 0.83 8.72 -10.56
CA THR A 96 0.97 7.27 -10.44
C THR A 96 0.23 6.71 -9.22
N ALA A 97 0.14 7.46 -8.12
CA ALA A 97 -0.67 7.11 -6.95
C ALA A 97 -2.16 7.01 -7.30
N LYS A 98 -2.70 8.01 -7.99
CA LYS A 98 -4.10 8.00 -8.44
C LYS A 98 -4.37 6.86 -9.41
N LEU A 99 -3.51 6.70 -10.42
CA LEU A 99 -3.65 5.62 -11.41
C LEU A 99 -3.56 4.23 -10.77
N ALA A 100 -2.82 4.06 -9.67
CA ALA A 100 -2.81 2.81 -8.92
C ALA A 100 -4.20 2.44 -8.38
N ARG A 101 -4.94 3.39 -7.79
CA ARG A 101 -6.32 3.18 -7.38
C ARG A 101 -7.26 3.07 -8.57
N GLU A 102 -7.27 4.08 -9.42
CA GLU A 102 -8.25 4.26 -10.48
C GLU A 102 -8.25 3.09 -11.47
N HIS A 103 -7.06 2.61 -11.88
CA HIS A 103 -6.93 1.61 -12.94
C HIS A 103 -6.75 0.18 -12.43
N ASN A 104 -6.13 0.01 -11.26
CA ASN A 104 -5.71 -1.30 -10.78
C ASN A 104 -6.47 -1.75 -9.53
N ASN A 105 -7.31 -0.88 -8.97
CA ASN A 105 -7.93 -1.07 -7.67
C ASN A 105 -6.90 -1.61 -6.64
N ALA A 106 -5.70 -1.02 -6.65
CA ALA A 106 -4.64 -1.38 -5.71
C ALA A 106 -5.12 -1.04 -4.30
N GLN A 107 -5.05 -1.98 -3.37
CA GLN A 107 -5.46 -1.74 -1.98
C GLN A 107 -4.32 -1.12 -1.16
N ILE A 108 -3.08 -1.27 -1.62
CA ILE A 108 -1.89 -0.82 -0.91
C ILE A 108 -1.04 0.04 -1.84
N VAL A 109 -0.47 1.14 -1.32
CA VAL A 109 0.55 1.93 -2.01
C VAL A 109 1.90 1.75 -1.33
N SER A 110 2.96 1.67 -2.12
CA SER A 110 4.34 1.72 -1.63
C SER A 110 4.98 3.06 -1.95
N VAL A 111 5.74 3.61 -1.01
CA VAL A 111 6.46 4.88 -1.16
C VAL A 111 7.92 4.73 -0.72
N GLY A 112 8.83 5.26 -1.52
CA GLY A 112 10.25 5.33 -1.20
C GLY A 112 10.59 6.57 -0.37
N ALA A 113 10.77 6.42 0.94
CA ALA A 113 11.06 7.53 1.86
C ALA A 113 12.40 8.25 1.57
N ARG A 114 13.35 7.60 0.89
CA ARG A 114 14.63 8.23 0.47
C ARG A 114 14.58 8.79 -0.96
N GLN A 115 13.47 8.61 -1.67
CA GLN A 115 13.30 9.04 -3.07
C GLN A 115 12.56 10.38 -3.19
N HIS A 116 11.92 10.81 -2.12
CA HIS A 116 11.04 11.97 -2.09
C HIS A 116 11.30 12.79 -0.83
N THR A 117 10.94 14.07 -0.87
CA THR A 117 10.79 14.84 0.35
C THR A 117 9.59 14.35 1.14
N GLU A 118 9.57 14.58 2.45
CA GLU A 118 8.43 14.23 3.32
C GLU A 118 7.09 14.77 2.79
N ALA A 119 7.07 16.05 2.37
CA ALA A 119 5.86 16.67 1.83
C ALA A 119 5.38 16.01 0.52
N GLU A 120 6.30 15.60 -0.36
CA GLU A 120 5.95 14.85 -1.56
C GLU A 120 5.42 13.45 -1.22
N SER A 121 6.04 12.76 -0.26
CA SER A 121 5.58 11.45 0.19
C SER A 121 4.18 11.52 0.81
N ILE A 122 3.88 12.53 1.63
CA ILE A 122 2.53 12.77 2.15
C ILE A 122 1.54 12.99 1.00
N ALA A 123 1.87 13.87 0.05
CA ALA A 123 0.99 14.16 -1.08
C ALA A 123 0.71 12.93 -1.95
N ILE A 124 1.71 12.05 -2.13
CA ILE A 124 1.55 10.76 -2.82
C ILE A 124 0.58 9.85 -2.07
N VAL A 125 0.73 9.70 -0.75
CA VAL A 125 -0.16 8.86 0.06
C VAL A 125 -1.58 9.42 0.07
N ASP A 126 -1.75 10.73 0.28
CA ASP A 126 -3.06 11.37 0.28
C ASP A 126 -3.76 11.22 -1.08
N ALA A 127 -3.02 11.39 -2.18
CA ALA A 127 -3.55 11.19 -3.53
C ALA A 127 -4.03 9.74 -3.74
N PHE A 128 -3.31 8.75 -3.19
CA PHE A 128 -3.76 7.36 -3.24
C PHE A 128 -4.99 7.12 -2.35
N LEU A 129 -4.97 7.56 -1.09
CA LEU A 129 -6.06 7.25 -0.14
C LEU A 129 -7.37 7.93 -0.50
N SER A 130 -7.32 9.07 -1.21
CA SER A 130 -8.51 9.83 -1.63
C SER A 130 -9.08 9.39 -2.98
N GLU A 131 -8.32 8.66 -3.80
CA GLU A 131 -8.74 8.29 -5.15
C GLU A 131 -9.62 7.03 -5.15
N PRO A 132 -10.85 7.11 -5.67
CA PRO A 132 -11.71 5.94 -5.84
C PRO A 132 -11.24 5.04 -6.99
N PHE A 133 -11.62 3.77 -6.93
CA PHE A 133 -11.52 2.91 -8.12
C PHE A 133 -12.55 3.33 -9.17
N SER A 134 -12.18 3.39 -10.45
CA SER A 134 -13.09 3.90 -11.48
C SER A 134 -14.24 2.95 -11.83
N GLY A 135 -14.08 1.64 -11.55
CA GLY A 135 -15.08 0.63 -11.90
C GLY A 135 -15.27 0.43 -13.41
N GLU A 136 -14.39 0.98 -14.25
CA GLU A 136 -14.49 0.81 -15.70
C GLU A 136 -14.27 -0.66 -16.10
N GLU A 137 -15.10 -1.16 -17.04
CA GLU A 137 -15.06 -2.57 -17.48
C GLU A 137 -13.67 -3.00 -17.98
N ARG A 138 -12.89 -2.08 -18.58
CA ARG A 138 -11.52 -2.40 -19.02
C ARG A 138 -10.54 -2.61 -17.86
N HIS A 139 -10.75 -1.96 -16.72
CA HIS A 139 -9.92 -2.09 -15.52
C HIS A 139 -10.31 -3.36 -14.75
N GLU A 140 -11.61 -3.54 -14.51
CA GLU A 140 -12.22 -4.76 -14.00
C GLU A 140 -11.74 -6.02 -14.74
N ARG A 141 -11.78 -6.01 -16.08
CA ARG A 141 -11.31 -7.14 -16.89
C ARG A 141 -9.83 -7.47 -16.63
N ARG A 142 -8.95 -6.47 -16.52
CA ARG A 142 -7.52 -6.69 -16.27
C ARG A 142 -7.27 -7.25 -14.87
N ILE A 143 -8.03 -6.77 -13.89
CA ILE A 143 -7.98 -7.28 -12.52
C ILE A 143 -8.41 -8.75 -12.48
N ARG A 144 -9.51 -9.11 -13.15
CA ARG A 144 -9.97 -10.51 -13.23
C ARG A 144 -8.93 -11.46 -13.85
N ILE A 145 -8.16 -11.01 -14.84
CA ILE A 145 -7.07 -11.81 -15.42
C ILE A 145 -5.97 -12.06 -14.37
N MET A 146 -5.62 -11.05 -13.57
CA MET A 146 -4.65 -11.20 -12.49
C MET A 146 -5.17 -12.13 -11.38
N ASP A 147 -6.44 -11.98 -10.99
CA ASP A 147 -7.08 -12.81 -9.97
C ASP A 147 -7.18 -14.29 -10.44
N GLU A 148 -7.46 -14.53 -11.73
CA GLU A 148 -7.42 -15.89 -12.31
C GLU A 148 -6.02 -16.50 -12.25
N TYR A 149 -5.00 -15.72 -12.60
CA TYR A 149 -3.61 -16.16 -12.50
C TYR A 149 -3.23 -16.49 -11.05
N GLU A 150 -3.61 -15.65 -10.10
CA GLU A 150 -3.35 -15.90 -8.68
C GLU A 150 -4.04 -17.18 -8.18
N ALA A 151 -5.26 -17.45 -8.64
CA ALA A 151 -6.02 -18.63 -8.23
C ALA A 151 -5.56 -19.94 -8.90
N THR A 152 -5.08 -19.87 -10.15
CA THR A 152 -4.92 -21.06 -11.00
C THR A 152 -3.52 -21.24 -11.60
N GLY A 153 -2.66 -20.22 -11.55
CA GLY A 153 -1.38 -20.16 -12.25
C GLY A 153 -1.51 -19.95 -13.77
N LYS A 154 -2.70 -19.61 -14.29
CA LYS A 154 -2.95 -19.37 -15.71
C LYS A 154 -3.48 -17.96 -15.92
N ALA A 155 -2.93 -17.23 -16.88
CA ALA A 155 -3.46 -15.94 -17.31
C ALA A 155 -4.27 -16.14 -18.60
N GLY A 156 -5.58 -15.92 -18.55
CA GLY A 156 -6.43 -15.87 -19.74
C GLY A 156 -6.11 -14.65 -20.61
N LEU A 157 -6.14 -14.84 -21.94
CA LEU A 157 -6.12 -13.77 -22.94
C LEU A 157 -7.53 -13.50 -23.46
#